data_AF-X0ZVP8-F1
#
_entry.id   AF-X0ZVP8-F1
#
_cell.length_a   1.000
_cell.length_b   1.000
_cell.length_c   1.000
_cell.angle_alpha   90.00
_cell.angle_beta   90.00
_cell.angle_gamma   90.00
#
_symmetry.space_group_name_H-M   'P 1'
#
loop_
_entity.id
_entity.type
_entity.pdbx_description
1 polymer ?
#
loop_
_entity_poly.entity_id
_entity_poly.type
_entity_poly.pdbx_seq_one_letter_code
_entity_poly.pdbx_strand_id
1 'polypeptide(L)'
;TSTLSAGVNLPSRVVIVKDFKRYITSGHNIKNFSGYYENNGFSYFMPFSANSIFQMLGRAGRPGLDEEGFGYLLVKDVDERDWVEDHYFQNALQSEVYTPKYNDLTSGLNKINTLKEQVLLRIYEEKNITLDKLKEFFQKTYFWYGIKNKMQRQGIPIDQLLMIKEVTPKNILKLHSDPQKVKKLMVTHHQIKITKLTKSNLSGYVKTDFGVFFTEFDTDIGIRCSCGFQNGISNDEQLTFEFCDHITALLLHLINIPDNNFQKYVSDIVPKSVKNQYILNYLFEKGLITKRDNGTIKCSQFGKLIIRLYLYPVSGVLIRYKLENAAMETFQDLAKEAYEVLKAELKVRDYRLLQPILEWCDEEPLDDIIERHNIMTGDLYTTRDNLERIITFIGIIAIHLSESDLDLQEDMTKIAEMAETLKIRIHYGISEELFDLVIRLDNVARVR
;
A
#
# COMPACT_ATOMS: atom_id res chain seq x y z
N THR A 1 11.08 -21.43 0.83
CA THR A 1 10.50 -20.18 0.28
C THR A 1 9.04 -20.45 -0.06
N SER A 2 8.14 -19.50 0.17
CA SER A 2 6.69 -19.68 -0.11
C SER A 2 6.29 -19.30 -1.53
N THR A 3 7.21 -18.79 -2.36
CA THR A 3 6.91 -18.24 -3.68
C THR A 3 6.39 -19.31 -4.66
N LEU A 4 6.90 -20.54 -4.56
CA LEU A 4 6.46 -21.68 -5.38
C LEU A 4 5.21 -22.38 -4.83
N SER A 5 4.75 -22.06 -3.61
CA SER A 5 3.64 -22.77 -2.97
C SER A 5 2.27 -22.43 -3.55
N ALA A 6 2.15 -21.39 -4.38
CA ALA A 6 0.91 -21.00 -5.05
C ALA A 6 1.02 -20.99 -6.59
N GLY A 7 2.23 -20.92 -7.15
CA GLY A 7 2.43 -20.64 -8.58
C GLY A 7 2.38 -21.84 -9.53
N VAL A 8 2.63 -23.07 -9.04
CA VAL A 8 2.69 -24.27 -9.90
C VAL A 8 1.93 -25.41 -9.24
N ASN A 9 1.14 -26.16 -10.01
CA ASN A 9 0.43 -27.35 -9.53
C ASN A 9 1.36 -28.56 -9.48
N LEU A 10 2.25 -28.59 -8.48
CA LEU A 10 3.15 -29.69 -8.19
C LEU A 10 2.68 -30.41 -6.91
N PRO A 11 1.89 -31.49 -7.02
CA PRO A 11 1.56 -32.35 -5.89
C PRO A 11 2.72 -33.30 -5.57
N SER A 12 2.83 -33.71 -4.32
CA SER A 12 3.85 -34.67 -3.84
C SER A 12 3.22 -35.63 -2.85
N ARG A 13 3.69 -36.88 -2.75
CA ARG A 13 3.16 -37.83 -1.75
C ARG A 13 3.28 -37.29 -0.32
N VAL A 14 4.39 -36.60 -0.04
CA VAL A 14 4.70 -36.02 1.25
C VAL A 14 5.00 -34.53 1.08
N VAL A 15 4.45 -33.71 1.97
CA VAL A 15 4.79 -32.28 2.12
C VAL A 15 5.25 -32.04 3.55
N ILE A 16 6.37 -31.35 3.71
CA ILE A 16 6.90 -30.99 5.02
C ILE A 16 7.01 -29.47 5.09
N VAL A 17 6.19 -28.85 5.94
CA VAL A 17 6.31 -27.45 6.32
C VAL A 17 7.29 -27.38 7.48
N LYS A 18 8.53 -26.97 7.18
CA LYS A 18 9.62 -26.94 8.17
C LYS A 18 9.43 -25.90 9.28
N ASP A 19 8.77 -24.78 8.98
CA ASP A 19 8.61 -23.67 9.92
C ASP A 19 7.28 -22.95 9.65
N PHE A 20 6.51 -22.69 10.70
CA PHE A 20 5.28 -21.88 10.65
C PHE A 20 5.54 -20.39 10.95
N LYS A 21 6.70 -20.04 11.50
CA LYS A 21 7.09 -18.66 11.83
C LYS A 21 7.64 -18.00 10.57
N ARG A 22 6.86 -17.09 9.97
CA ARG A 22 7.25 -16.39 8.74
C ARG A 22 8.35 -15.36 9.00
N TYR A 23 8.25 -14.63 10.11
CA TYR A 23 9.23 -13.63 10.53
C TYR A 23 9.47 -13.75 12.04
N ILE A 24 10.71 -13.53 12.47
CA ILE A 24 11.09 -13.40 13.88
C ILE A 24 11.82 -12.06 14.02
N THR A 25 11.43 -11.25 14.99
CA THR A 25 11.98 -9.91 15.20
C THR A 25 12.00 -9.54 16.68
N SER A 26 12.82 -8.57 17.05
CA SER A 26 12.79 -7.96 18.38
C SER A 26 11.69 -6.90 18.47
N GLY A 27 11.13 -6.69 19.66
CA GLY A 27 9.98 -5.79 19.87
C GLY A 27 10.23 -4.34 19.43
N HIS A 28 11.47 -3.86 19.48
CA HIS A 28 11.85 -2.50 19.08
C HIS A 28 11.70 -2.23 17.57
N ASN A 29 11.68 -3.27 16.73
CA ASN A 29 11.58 -3.14 15.28
C ASN A 29 10.14 -3.27 14.76
N ILE A 30 9.15 -3.42 15.64
CA ILE A 30 7.74 -3.61 15.28
C ILE A 30 7.06 -2.24 15.24
N LYS A 31 6.68 -1.79 14.04
CA LYS A 31 5.90 -0.54 13.88
C LYS A 31 4.40 -0.74 14.13
N ASN A 32 3.88 -1.94 13.86
CA ASN A 32 2.49 -2.35 14.09
C ASN A 32 2.48 -3.76 14.71
N PHE A 33 2.02 -3.90 15.95
CA PHE A 33 2.04 -5.17 16.71
C PHE A 33 0.98 -6.18 16.27
N SER A 34 0.11 -5.85 15.31
CA SER A 34 -0.96 -6.76 14.88
C SER A 34 -0.39 -8.02 14.22
N GLY A 35 -0.86 -9.18 14.68
CA GLY A 35 -0.46 -10.49 14.16
C GLY A 35 0.90 -11.00 14.64
N TYR A 36 1.57 -10.28 15.55
CA TYR A 36 2.78 -10.76 16.21
C TYR A 36 2.44 -11.47 17.52
N TYR A 37 3.17 -12.55 17.81
CA TYR A 37 3.07 -13.34 19.02
C TYR A 37 4.41 -13.34 19.74
N GLU A 38 4.37 -13.32 21.06
CA GLU A 38 5.58 -13.42 21.87
C GLU A 38 6.20 -14.82 21.71
N ASN A 39 7.52 -14.87 21.56
CA ASN A 39 8.26 -16.12 21.41
C ASN A 39 8.95 -16.52 22.73
N ASN A 40 9.64 -15.59 23.39
CA ASN A 40 10.48 -15.87 24.56
C ASN A 40 10.76 -14.63 25.43
N GLY A 41 9.83 -13.69 25.56
CA GLY A 41 10.02 -12.42 26.29
C GLY A 41 10.87 -11.37 25.59
N PHE A 42 11.81 -11.78 24.73
CA PHE A 42 12.76 -10.88 24.06
C PHE A 42 12.55 -10.79 22.54
N SER A 43 11.84 -11.76 21.97
CA SER A 43 11.53 -11.81 20.55
C SER A 43 10.05 -12.09 20.30
N TYR A 44 9.58 -11.65 19.15
CA TYR A 44 8.24 -11.84 18.63
C TYR A 44 8.30 -12.52 17.27
N PHE A 45 7.28 -13.26 16.92
CA PHE A 45 7.15 -13.88 15.61
C PHE A 45 5.81 -13.58 14.96
N MET A 46 5.80 -13.54 13.63
CA MET A 46 4.58 -13.50 12.84
C MET A 46 4.41 -14.87 12.16
N PRO A 47 3.35 -15.63 12.45
CA PRO A 47 3.09 -16.91 11.82
C PRO A 47 2.65 -16.74 10.35
N PHE A 48 2.76 -17.80 9.55
CA PHE A 48 2.01 -17.88 8.30
C PHE A 48 0.51 -17.91 8.59
N SER A 49 -0.31 -17.38 7.69
CA SER A 49 -1.76 -17.53 7.79
C SER A 49 -2.15 -19.01 7.73
N ALA A 50 -3.21 -19.40 8.43
CA ALA A 50 -3.79 -20.74 8.37
C ALA A 50 -4.09 -21.14 6.92
N ASN A 51 -4.63 -20.21 6.14
CA ASN A 51 -4.92 -20.42 4.72
C ASN A 51 -3.66 -20.82 3.94
N SER A 52 -2.52 -20.18 4.22
CA SER A 52 -1.23 -20.52 3.59
C SER A 52 -0.68 -21.87 4.07
N ILE A 53 -0.76 -22.16 5.37
CA ILE A 53 -0.33 -23.45 5.93
C ILE A 53 -1.10 -24.59 5.29
N PHE A 54 -2.43 -24.50 5.28
CA PHE A 54 -3.28 -25.54 4.71
C PHE A 54 -3.19 -25.61 3.18
N GLN A 55 -2.89 -24.51 2.49
CA GLN A 55 -2.58 -24.55 1.06
C GLN A 55 -1.27 -25.30 0.77
N MET A 56 -0.25 -25.15 1.62
CA MET A 56 0.99 -25.92 1.49
C MET A 56 0.74 -27.40 1.77
N LEU A 57 0.11 -27.73 2.90
CA LEU A 57 -0.18 -29.10 3.30
C LEU A 57 -1.13 -29.81 2.32
N GLY A 58 -2.08 -29.09 1.73
CA GLY A 58 -3.01 -29.61 0.72
C GLY A 58 -2.38 -30.04 -0.61
N ARG A 59 -1.07 -29.84 -0.78
CA ARG A 59 -0.30 -30.40 -1.92
C ARG A 59 0.14 -31.85 -1.69
N ALA A 60 -0.07 -32.37 -0.48
CA ALA A 60 0.22 -33.75 -0.15
C ALA A 60 -0.79 -34.69 -0.82
N GLY A 61 -0.28 -35.75 -1.46
CA GLY A 61 -1.04 -36.72 -2.24
C GLY A 61 -1.07 -36.37 -3.73
N ARG A 62 -0.61 -37.30 -4.58
CA ARG A 62 -0.69 -37.17 -6.03
C ARG A 62 -1.92 -37.90 -6.55
N PRO A 63 -2.89 -37.19 -7.15
CA PRO A 63 -4.09 -37.82 -7.72
C PRO A 63 -3.73 -38.92 -8.72
N GLY A 64 -4.29 -40.13 -8.52
CA GLY A 64 -4.06 -41.29 -9.39
C GLY A 64 -2.75 -42.06 -9.14
N LEU A 65 -1.91 -41.64 -8.20
CA LEU A 65 -0.66 -42.33 -7.86
C LEU A 65 -0.57 -42.72 -6.38
N ASP A 66 -1.07 -41.88 -5.48
CA ASP A 66 -1.03 -42.14 -4.03
C ASP A 66 -2.45 -42.39 -3.50
N GLU A 67 -2.61 -43.40 -2.64
CA GLU A 67 -3.87 -43.65 -1.91
C GLU A 67 -4.09 -42.59 -0.82
N GLU A 68 -3.01 -42.12 -0.20
CA GLU A 68 -3.00 -41.14 0.88
C GLU A 68 -1.84 -40.13 0.71
N GLY A 69 -2.08 -38.90 1.14
CA GLY A 69 -1.09 -37.82 1.18
C GLY A 69 -0.70 -37.47 2.61
N PHE A 70 0.60 -37.25 2.86
CA PHE A 70 1.11 -36.94 4.20
C PHE A 70 1.62 -35.49 4.27
N GLY A 71 0.93 -34.65 5.04
CA GLY A 71 1.35 -33.28 5.34
C GLY A 71 1.89 -33.17 6.76
N TYR A 72 3.15 -32.79 6.93
CA TYR A 72 3.77 -32.58 8.24
C TYR A 72 4.04 -31.10 8.47
N LEU A 73 3.64 -30.58 9.64
CA LEU A 73 4.11 -29.30 10.15
C LEU A 73 5.10 -29.56 11.29
N LEU A 74 6.35 -29.16 11.09
CA LEU A 74 7.39 -29.36 12.10
C LEU A 74 7.33 -28.26 13.16
N VAL A 75 7.46 -28.68 14.42
CA VAL A 75 7.53 -27.84 15.61
C VAL A 75 8.74 -28.26 16.44
N LYS A 76 9.30 -27.35 17.23
CA LYS A 76 10.54 -27.59 17.99
C LYS A 76 10.29 -28.26 19.34
N ASP A 77 9.21 -27.89 20.01
CA ASP A 77 8.90 -28.29 21.37
C ASP A 77 7.37 -28.38 21.57
N VAL A 78 6.99 -28.78 22.77
CA VAL A 78 5.59 -28.96 23.16
C VAL A 78 4.84 -27.63 23.17
N ASP A 79 5.49 -26.53 23.54
CA ASP A 79 4.86 -25.21 23.58
C ASP A 79 4.51 -24.71 22.17
N GLU A 80 5.40 -24.88 21.19
CA GLU A 80 5.11 -24.60 19.79
C GLU A 80 4.01 -25.49 19.23
N ARG A 81 3.97 -26.78 19.61
CA ARG A 81 2.91 -27.70 19.21
C ARG A 81 1.56 -27.21 19.73
N ASP A 82 1.46 -26.94 21.02
CA ASP A 82 0.22 -26.52 21.67
C ASP A 82 -0.25 -25.17 21.09
N TRP A 83 0.68 -24.25 20.79
CA TRP A 83 0.36 -23.01 20.08
C TRP A 83 -0.18 -23.25 18.66
N VAL A 84 0.46 -24.15 17.89
CA VAL A 84 0.03 -24.52 16.53
C VAL A 84 -1.37 -25.15 16.54
N GLU A 85 -1.64 -26.02 17.50
CA GLU A 85 -2.94 -26.67 17.68
C GLU A 85 -4.04 -25.63 17.93
N ASP A 86 -3.83 -24.71 18.88
CA ASP A 86 -4.80 -23.64 19.22
C ASP A 86 -4.98 -22.61 18.07
N HIS A 87 -3.88 -22.28 17.38
CA HIS A 87 -3.91 -21.25 16.35
C HIS A 87 -4.52 -21.74 15.04
N TYR A 88 -4.14 -22.94 14.56
CA TYR A 88 -4.50 -23.43 13.23
C TYR A 88 -5.68 -24.40 13.21
N PHE A 89 -6.13 -24.93 14.34
CA PHE A 89 -7.22 -25.91 14.38
C PHE A 89 -8.35 -25.45 15.32
N GLN A 90 -9.53 -26.06 15.15
CA GLN A 90 -10.73 -25.71 15.93
C GLN A 90 -10.86 -26.52 17.22
N ASN A 91 -10.19 -27.67 17.28
CA ASN A 91 -10.37 -28.64 18.35
C ASN A 91 -9.46 -28.31 19.54
N ALA A 92 -9.98 -28.44 20.76
CA ALA A 92 -9.17 -28.33 21.98
C ALA A 92 -8.18 -29.50 22.09
N LEU A 93 -7.06 -29.21 22.76
CA LEU A 93 -5.94 -30.12 23.05
C LEU A 93 -6.39 -31.58 23.26
N GLN A 94 -5.68 -32.53 22.62
CA GLN A 94 -5.86 -34.01 22.70
C GLN A 94 -6.94 -34.63 21.78
N SER A 95 -7.10 -34.14 20.55
CA SER A 95 -7.88 -34.85 19.53
C SER A 95 -6.96 -35.64 18.58
N GLU A 96 -7.34 -36.87 18.20
CA GLU A 96 -6.65 -37.59 17.12
C GLU A 96 -6.97 -37.02 15.73
N VAL A 97 -8.11 -36.32 15.62
CA VAL A 97 -8.57 -35.69 14.38
C VAL A 97 -8.69 -34.18 14.60
N TYR A 98 -7.96 -33.40 13.81
CA TYR A 98 -7.97 -31.94 13.89
C TYR A 98 -8.75 -31.33 12.72
N THR A 99 -9.68 -30.42 13.02
CA THR A 99 -10.40 -29.66 11.99
C THR A 99 -9.69 -28.34 11.73
N PRO A 100 -9.28 -28.04 10.48
CA PRO A 100 -8.64 -26.77 10.13
C PRO A 100 -9.48 -25.55 10.50
N LYS A 101 -8.82 -24.54 11.08
CA LYS A 101 -9.37 -23.22 11.38
C LYS A 101 -8.79 -22.21 10.40
N TYR A 102 -9.54 -21.91 9.35
CA TYR A 102 -9.13 -20.94 8.33
C TYR A 102 -9.24 -19.50 8.84
N ASN A 103 -8.39 -18.62 8.33
CA ASN A 103 -8.53 -17.20 8.59
C ASN A 103 -9.63 -16.61 7.71
N ASP A 104 -10.40 -15.68 8.29
CA ASP A 104 -11.39 -14.91 7.55
C ASP A 104 -10.76 -14.14 6.38
N LEU A 105 -11.49 -14.06 5.27
CA LEU A 105 -11.07 -13.28 4.12
C LEU A 105 -11.43 -11.82 4.31
N THR A 106 -10.43 -10.94 4.26
CA THR A 106 -10.62 -9.49 4.25
C THR A 106 -10.59 -8.95 2.81
N SER A 107 -11.45 -7.99 2.48
CA SER A 107 -11.42 -7.35 1.16
C SER A 107 -10.14 -6.55 0.95
N GLY A 108 -9.44 -6.78 -0.16
CA GLY A 108 -8.26 -5.99 -0.56
C GLY A 108 -8.58 -4.56 -1.01
N LEU A 109 -9.87 -4.22 -1.17
CA LEU A 109 -10.33 -2.85 -1.46
C LEU A 109 -10.15 -1.91 -0.26
N ASN A 110 -9.82 -2.44 0.92
CA ASN A 110 -9.45 -1.65 2.09
C ASN A 110 -8.08 -0.95 1.93
N LYS A 111 -7.36 -1.20 0.84
CA LYS A 111 -6.12 -0.48 0.50
C LYS A 111 -6.43 0.82 -0.23
N ILE A 112 -5.83 1.92 0.20
CA ILE A 112 -6.10 3.27 -0.31
C ILE A 112 -5.72 3.42 -1.79
N ASN A 113 -4.60 2.84 -2.22
CA ASN A 113 -4.16 2.88 -3.62
C ASN A 113 -5.09 2.08 -4.52
N THR A 114 -5.48 0.88 -4.06
CA THR A 114 -6.49 0.06 -4.74
C THR A 114 -7.83 0.78 -4.82
N LEU A 115 -8.32 1.39 -3.74
CA LEU A 115 -9.60 2.09 -3.79
C LEU A 115 -9.55 3.34 -4.69
N LYS A 116 -8.44 4.11 -4.68
CA LYS A 116 -8.25 5.24 -5.62
C LYS A 116 -8.33 4.79 -7.08
N GLU A 117 -7.65 3.70 -7.41
CA GLU A 117 -7.68 3.09 -8.73
C GLU A 117 -9.10 2.64 -9.09
N GLN A 118 -9.78 1.88 -8.20
CA GLN A 118 -11.13 1.38 -8.46
C GLN A 118 -12.16 2.50 -8.60
N VAL A 119 -12.04 3.59 -7.83
CA VAL A 119 -12.87 4.79 -7.99
C VAL A 119 -12.63 5.44 -9.35
N LEU A 120 -11.37 5.65 -9.74
CA LEU A 120 -11.03 6.25 -11.03
C LEU A 120 -11.48 5.38 -12.20
N LEU A 121 -11.28 4.06 -12.12
CA LEU A 121 -11.75 3.09 -13.10
C LEU A 121 -13.27 3.14 -13.24
N ARG A 122 -14.00 3.21 -12.12
CA ARG A 122 -15.45 3.27 -12.18
C ARG A 122 -15.96 4.56 -12.85
N ILE A 123 -15.30 5.69 -12.59
CA ILE A 123 -15.59 6.97 -13.26
C ILE A 123 -15.28 6.88 -14.76
N TYR A 124 -14.20 6.17 -15.13
CA TYR A 124 -13.81 5.96 -16.52
C TYR A 124 -14.84 5.14 -17.30
N GLU A 125 -15.29 4.01 -16.75
CA GLU A 125 -16.28 3.11 -17.38
C GLU A 125 -17.63 3.80 -17.64
N GLU A 126 -18.14 4.51 -16.63
CA GLU A 126 -19.46 5.15 -16.68
C GLU A 126 -19.47 6.43 -17.54
N LYS A 127 -18.30 6.97 -17.90
CA LYS A 127 -18.05 8.21 -18.65
C LYS A 127 -18.56 9.50 -17.96
N ASN A 128 -19.78 9.49 -17.45
CA ASN A 128 -20.39 10.56 -16.65
C ASN A 128 -21.17 9.94 -15.48
N ILE A 129 -20.56 9.94 -14.29
CA ILE A 129 -21.15 9.32 -13.09
C ILE A 129 -21.55 10.38 -12.06
N THR A 130 -22.64 10.13 -11.33
CA THR A 130 -22.98 10.92 -10.15
C THR A 130 -22.41 10.27 -8.90
N LEU A 131 -22.26 11.07 -7.84
CA LEU A 131 -21.79 10.57 -6.55
C LEU A 131 -22.71 9.49 -5.96
N ASP A 132 -24.02 9.59 -6.18
CA ASP A 132 -24.99 8.58 -5.73
C ASP A 132 -24.81 7.24 -6.44
N LYS A 133 -24.54 7.25 -7.76
CA LYS A 133 -24.25 6.02 -8.52
C LYS A 133 -22.94 5.38 -8.10
N LEU A 134 -21.91 6.20 -7.85
CA LEU A 134 -20.63 5.71 -7.32
C LEU A 134 -20.84 5.03 -5.95
N LYS A 135 -21.67 5.64 -5.10
CA LYS A 135 -22.08 5.09 -3.82
C LYS A 135 -22.81 3.76 -3.94
N GLU A 136 -23.80 3.68 -4.83
CA GLU A 136 -24.54 2.45 -5.08
C GLU A 136 -23.62 1.30 -5.52
N PHE A 137 -22.62 1.59 -6.35
CA PHE A 137 -21.62 0.62 -6.76
C PHE A 137 -20.82 0.08 -5.56
N PHE A 138 -20.24 0.96 -4.73
CA PHE A 138 -19.45 0.51 -3.58
C PHE A 138 -20.26 -0.21 -2.51
N GLN A 139 -21.56 0.09 -2.37
CA GLN A 139 -22.46 -0.65 -1.49
C GLN A 139 -22.64 -2.12 -1.88
N LYS A 140 -22.37 -2.49 -3.13
CA LYS A 140 -22.46 -3.87 -3.62
C LYS A 140 -21.15 -4.65 -3.47
N THR A 141 -20.07 -4.02 -3.00
CA THR A 141 -18.75 -4.66 -2.87
C THR A 141 -18.62 -5.53 -1.62
N TYR A 142 -17.75 -6.54 -1.67
CA TYR A 142 -17.39 -7.36 -0.50
C TYR A 142 -16.82 -6.53 0.66
N PHE A 143 -16.11 -5.45 0.33
CA PHE A 143 -15.63 -4.48 1.32
C PHE A 143 -16.77 -3.88 2.13
N TRP A 144 -17.79 -3.33 1.47
CA TRP A 144 -18.96 -2.80 2.15
C TRP A 144 -19.69 -3.89 2.93
N TYR A 145 -19.84 -5.08 2.35
CA TYR A 145 -20.46 -6.21 3.04
C TYR A 145 -19.79 -6.52 4.39
N GLY A 146 -18.45 -6.50 4.45
CA GLY A 146 -17.70 -6.75 5.68
C GLY A 146 -17.82 -5.64 6.73
N ILE A 147 -17.94 -4.37 6.32
CA ILE A 147 -17.99 -3.23 7.26
C ILE A 147 -19.39 -2.71 7.56
N LYS A 148 -20.42 -3.06 6.77
CA LYS A 148 -21.76 -2.47 6.87
C LYS A 148 -22.34 -2.53 8.28
N ASN A 149 -22.15 -3.65 8.98
CA ASN A 149 -22.70 -3.84 10.33
C ASN A 149 -22.00 -2.93 11.35
N LYS A 150 -20.68 -2.73 11.22
CA LYS A 150 -19.90 -1.78 12.03
C LYS A 150 -20.35 -0.34 11.74
N MET A 151 -20.49 0.02 10.46
CA MET A 151 -20.85 1.37 10.02
C MET A 151 -22.30 1.73 10.38
N GLN A 152 -23.25 0.79 10.25
CA GLN A 152 -24.65 0.97 10.65
C GLN A 152 -24.77 1.22 12.15
N ARG A 153 -24.05 0.46 12.98
CA ARG A 153 -24.02 0.65 14.45
C ARG A 153 -23.44 2.02 14.85
N GLN A 154 -22.50 2.55 14.07
CA GLN A 154 -21.86 3.85 14.33
C GLN A 154 -22.60 5.03 13.68
N GLY A 155 -23.57 4.77 12.80
CA GLY A 155 -24.33 5.78 12.05
C GLY A 155 -23.48 6.56 11.06
N ILE A 156 -22.46 5.94 10.45
CA ILE A 156 -21.58 6.60 9.48
C ILE A 156 -22.12 6.37 8.06
N PRO A 157 -22.54 7.42 7.34
CA PRO A 157 -23.00 7.30 5.97
C PRO A 157 -21.83 6.93 5.03
N ILE A 158 -22.06 6.03 4.07
CA ILE A 158 -21.05 5.67 3.06
C ILE A 158 -20.60 6.86 2.21
N ASP A 159 -21.39 7.92 2.12
CA ASP A 159 -21.00 9.20 1.48
C ASP A 159 -19.89 9.94 2.23
N GLN A 160 -19.67 9.64 3.51
CA GLN A 160 -18.49 10.12 4.26
C GLN A 160 -17.29 9.20 4.05
N LEU A 161 -17.51 7.91 3.76
CA LEU A 161 -16.47 6.96 3.36
C LEU A 161 -15.98 7.22 1.93
N LEU A 162 -16.89 7.67 1.05
CA LEU A 162 -16.63 8.11 -0.33
C LEU A 162 -16.36 9.61 -0.43
N MET A 163 -16.50 10.31 0.70
CA MET A 163 -15.96 11.63 0.95
C MET A 163 -16.58 12.68 0.01
N ILE A 164 -17.88 12.52 -0.18
CA ILE A 164 -18.79 13.37 -0.98
C ILE A 164 -19.13 14.66 -0.20
N LYS A 165 -19.00 14.63 1.12
CA LYS A 165 -19.17 15.76 2.04
C LYS A 165 -18.00 15.80 3.00
N GLU A 166 -17.65 17.00 3.45
CA GLU A 166 -16.65 17.22 4.50
C GLU A 166 -17.03 16.41 5.75
N VAL A 167 -16.12 15.54 6.19
CA VAL A 167 -16.41 14.66 7.32
C VAL A 167 -16.27 15.47 8.60
N THR A 168 -17.34 15.53 9.39
CA THR A 168 -17.29 16.25 10.67
C THR A 168 -16.26 15.62 11.61
N PRO A 169 -15.64 16.40 12.52
CA PRO A 169 -14.72 15.86 13.52
C PRO A 169 -15.29 14.66 14.30
N LYS A 170 -16.60 14.67 14.58
CA LYS A 170 -17.31 13.54 15.21
C LYS A 170 -17.29 12.27 14.38
N ASN A 171 -17.43 12.37 13.06
CA ASN A 171 -17.43 11.19 12.20
C ASN A 171 -16.00 10.72 11.89
N ILE A 172 -15.02 11.61 11.85
CA ILE A 172 -13.59 11.26 11.83
C ILE A 172 -13.26 10.42 13.06
N LEU A 173 -13.67 10.85 14.25
CA LEU A 173 -13.50 10.08 15.48
C LEU A 173 -14.10 8.67 15.37
N LYS A 174 -15.33 8.54 14.85
CA LYS A 174 -15.99 7.23 14.70
C LYS A 174 -15.35 6.33 13.64
N LEU A 175 -14.85 6.91 12.56
CA LEU A 175 -14.18 6.21 11.47
C LEU A 175 -12.83 5.62 11.92
N HIS A 176 -12.08 6.41 12.70
CA HIS A 176 -10.69 6.12 13.03
C HIS A 176 -10.48 5.65 14.47
N SER A 177 -11.54 5.43 15.28
CA SER A 177 -11.36 4.96 16.66
C SER A 177 -12.29 3.78 16.96
N ASP A 178 -11.80 2.77 17.69
CA ASP A 178 -12.65 1.70 18.20
C ASP A 178 -13.67 2.25 19.23
N PRO A 179 -14.99 2.00 19.05
CA PRO A 179 -16.01 2.37 20.01
C PRO A 179 -15.75 1.92 21.45
N GLN A 180 -15.15 0.74 21.65
CA GLN A 180 -14.83 0.26 22.99
C GLN A 180 -13.73 1.11 23.64
N LYS A 181 -12.69 1.45 22.87
CA LYS A 181 -11.64 2.38 23.32
C LYS A 181 -12.19 3.76 23.60
N VAL A 182 -13.05 4.29 22.73
CA VAL A 182 -13.70 5.61 22.94
C VAL A 182 -14.48 5.62 24.25
N LYS A 183 -15.27 4.58 24.54
CA LYS A 183 -16.01 4.45 25.80
C LYS A 183 -15.07 4.39 27.01
N LYS A 184 -13.99 3.61 26.93
CA LYS A 184 -12.97 3.55 27.99
C LYS A 184 -12.34 4.93 28.21
N LEU A 185 -11.97 5.61 27.13
CA LEU A 185 -11.32 6.93 27.15
C LEU A 185 -12.21 8.04 27.71
N MET A 186 -13.54 7.95 27.51
CA MET A 186 -14.50 8.88 28.12
C MET A 186 -14.57 8.77 29.65
N VAL A 187 -14.25 7.60 30.22
CA VAL A 187 -14.29 7.36 31.67
C VAL A 187 -12.92 7.63 32.32
N THR A 188 -11.83 7.36 31.59
CA THR A 188 -10.47 7.67 32.05
C THR A 188 -10.19 9.18 31.97
N HIS A 189 -9.88 9.79 33.10
CA HIS A 189 -9.58 11.22 33.19
C HIS A 189 -8.13 11.52 32.77
N HIS A 190 -7.88 11.52 31.46
CA HIS A 190 -6.61 12.01 30.92
C HIS A 190 -6.52 13.54 31.09
N GLN A 191 -5.38 14.04 31.57
CA GLN A 191 -5.15 15.49 31.60
C GLN A 191 -4.66 15.94 30.22
N ILE A 192 -5.46 16.77 29.56
CA ILE A 192 -5.19 17.24 28.20
C ILE A 192 -4.94 18.75 28.25
N LYS A 193 -3.83 19.19 27.67
CA LYS A 193 -3.47 20.60 27.55
C LYS A 193 -3.24 20.97 26.09
N ILE A 194 -4.08 21.83 25.55
CA ILE A 194 -3.88 22.43 24.23
C ILE A 194 -2.75 23.45 24.33
N THR A 195 -1.76 23.35 23.46
CA THR A 195 -0.57 24.21 23.48
C THR A 195 -0.46 25.14 22.29
N LYS A 196 -1.04 24.78 21.14
CA LYS A 196 -0.99 25.59 19.93
C LYS A 196 -2.31 25.49 19.19
N LEU A 197 -2.83 26.65 18.79
CA LEU A 197 -4.02 26.81 17.96
C LEU A 197 -3.71 27.89 16.92
N THR A 198 -3.59 27.49 15.66
CA THR A 198 -3.41 28.40 14.51
C THR A 198 -4.46 28.09 13.46
N LYS A 199 -4.37 28.72 12.27
CA LYS A 199 -5.27 28.39 11.14
C LYS A 199 -4.99 27.02 10.51
N SER A 200 -3.80 26.47 10.70
CA SER A 200 -3.35 25.21 10.08
C SER A 200 -2.98 24.12 11.09
N ASN A 201 -2.90 24.45 12.38
CA ASN A 201 -2.36 23.57 13.39
C ASN A 201 -3.18 23.61 14.68
N LEU A 202 -3.43 22.43 15.22
CA LEU A 202 -4.00 22.23 16.53
C LEU A 202 -3.20 21.13 17.22
N SER A 203 -2.44 21.50 18.26
CA SER A 203 -1.62 20.55 19.01
C SER A 203 -1.71 20.74 20.52
N GLY A 204 -1.43 19.65 21.24
CA GLY A 204 -1.49 19.58 22.69
C GLY A 204 -0.79 18.35 23.24
N TYR A 205 -0.77 18.27 24.56
CA TYR A 205 -0.21 17.14 25.31
C TYR A 205 -1.32 16.37 26.00
N VAL A 206 -1.23 15.04 25.94
CA VAL A 206 -2.09 14.10 26.66
C VAL A 206 -1.24 13.40 27.71
N LYS A 207 -1.56 13.62 28.99
CA LYS A 207 -0.93 12.92 30.10
C LYS A 207 -1.73 11.66 30.45
N THR A 208 -1.03 10.53 30.44
CA THR A 208 -1.52 9.19 30.80
C THR A 208 -0.73 8.65 32.00
N ASP A 209 -1.11 7.48 32.51
CA ASP A 209 -0.35 6.77 33.54
C ASP A 209 1.05 6.34 33.07
N PHE A 210 1.24 6.21 31.75
CA PHE A 210 2.51 5.78 31.14
C PHE A 210 3.41 6.94 30.71
N GLY A 211 2.96 8.19 30.86
CA GLY A 211 3.75 9.37 30.50
C GLY A 211 2.95 10.47 29.80
N VAL A 212 3.67 11.45 29.27
CA VAL A 212 3.11 12.61 28.56
C VAL A 212 3.41 12.50 27.08
N PHE A 213 2.36 12.53 26.27
CA PHE A 213 2.46 12.35 24.82
C PHE A 213 2.05 13.62 24.09
N PHE A 214 2.88 14.06 23.14
CA PHE A 214 2.54 15.13 22.22
C PHE A 214 1.57 14.60 21.16
N THR A 215 0.58 15.41 20.79
CA THR A 215 -0.48 15.08 19.83
C THR A 215 -0.81 16.30 18.97
N GLU A 216 -1.00 16.10 17.67
CA GLU A 216 -1.16 17.20 16.71
C GLU A 216 -2.09 16.81 15.55
N PHE A 217 -2.94 17.76 15.18
CA PHE A 217 -3.69 17.83 13.92
C PHE A 217 -3.15 19.03 13.12
N ASP A 218 -2.51 18.76 11.99
CA ASP A 218 -1.94 19.76 11.11
C ASP A 218 -2.48 19.59 9.69
N THR A 219 -2.78 20.68 8.98
CA THR A 219 -3.36 20.62 7.64
C THR A 219 -2.37 20.19 6.56
N ASP A 220 -1.08 20.40 6.79
CA ASP A 220 -0.03 20.14 5.80
C ASP A 220 0.68 18.82 6.11
N ILE A 221 0.98 18.57 7.39
CA ILE A 221 1.75 17.41 7.84
C ILE A 221 0.84 16.22 8.20
N GLY A 222 -0.44 16.46 8.48
CA GLY A 222 -1.40 15.44 8.91
C GLY A 222 -1.47 15.28 10.43
N ILE A 223 -1.68 14.05 10.91
CA ILE A 223 -1.89 13.76 12.34
C ILE A 223 -0.66 13.06 12.91
N ARG A 224 -0.15 13.55 14.05
CA ARG A 224 1.06 12.98 14.68
C ARG A 224 0.90 12.80 16.18
N CYS A 225 1.49 11.74 16.70
CA CYS A 225 1.64 11.54 18.13
C CYS A 225 3.03 11.01 18.50
N SER A 226 3.59 11.46 19.62
CA SER A 226 4.89 11.00 20.11
C SER A 226 4.92 9.56 20.59
N CYS A 227 3.79 8.85 20.63
CA CYS A 227 3.74 7.40 20.89
C CYS A 227 4.21 6.54 19.70
N GLY A 228 4.68 7.16 18.61
CA GLY A 228 5.05 6.47 17.37
C GLY A 228 3.93 6.43 16.34
N PHE A 229 2.69 6.77 16.72
CA PHE A 229 1.60 6.95 15.76
C PHE A 229 1.89 8.16 14.85
N GLN A 230 2.02 7.88 13.57
CA GLN A 230 2.11 8.89 12.53
C GLN A 230 1.05 8.57 11.49
N ASN A 231 0.06 9.44 11.39
CA ASN A 231 -0.83 9.53 10.25
C ASN A 231 -0.47 10.79 9.46
N GLY A 232 0.81 10.85 9.07
CA GLY A 232 1.28 11.81 8.08
C GLY A 232 1.04 11.27 6.68
N ILE A 233 1.69 11.87 5.69
CA ILE A 233 1.90 11.30 4.35
C ILE A 233 2.85 10.09 4.49
N SER A 234 2.45 9.10 5.28
CA SER A 234 3.21 7.89 5.61
C SER A 234 2.56 6.69 4.95
N ASN A 235 3.41 5.76 4.54
CA ASN A 235 3.17 4.59 3.68
C ASN A 235 2.15 3.55 4.20
N ASP A 236 1.28 3.87 5.15
CA ASP A 236 0.23 2.96 5.57
C ASP A 236 -0.89 2.96 4.52
N GLU A 237 -0.85 1.93 3.67
CA GLU A 237 -1.77 1.73 2.56
C GLU A 237 -3.21 1.45 2.99
N GLN A 238 -3.55 1.43 4.28
CA GLN A 238 -4.89 1.09 4.74
C GLN A 238 -5.82 2.30 4.80
N LEU A 239 -6.99 2.18 4.18
CA LEU A 239 -8.06 3.19 4.17
C LEU A 239 -8.55 3.54 5.58
N THR A 240 -8.60 2.53 6.45
CA THR A 240 -8.99 2.67 7.85
C THR A 240 -7.78 2.38 8.71
N PHE A 241 -7.07 3.44 9.09
CA PHE A 241 -6.14 3.37 10.20
C PHE A 241 -6.89 3.71 11.49
N GLU A 242 -6.44 3.11 12.58
CA GLU A 242 -6.97 3.40 13.90
C GLU A 242 -6.06 4.43 14.58
N PHE A 243 -6.65 5.54 15.03
CA PHE A 243 -6.00 6.48 15.92
C PHE A 243 -5.49 5.75 17.16
N CYS A 244 -4.30 6.15 17.62
CA CYS A 244 -3.86 5.74 18.96
C CYS A 244 -4.78 6.35 20.03
N ASP A 245 -4.69 5.81 21.25
CA ASP A 245 -5.48 6.27 22.39
C ASP A 245 -5.29 7.77 22.66
N HIS A 246 -4.07 8.31 22.43
CA HIS A 246 -3.76 9.72 22.64
C HIS A 246 -4.45 10.65 21.64
N ILE A 247 -4.41 10.33 20.34
CA ILE A 247 -5.10 11.11 19.30
C ILE A 247 -6.61 11.05 19.53
N THR A 248 -7.12 9.87 19.87
CA THR A 248 -8.53 9.66 20.19
C THR A 248 -8.94 10.53 21.39
N ALA A 249 -8.14 10.54 22.45
CA ALA A 249 -8.38 11.35 23.65
C ALA A 249 -8.33 12.85 23.35
N LEU A 250 -7.34 13.32 22.59
CA LEU A 250 -7.27 14.72 22.17
C LEU A 250 -8.53 15.08 21.37
N LEU A 251 -8.88 14.33 20.32
CA LEU A 251 -10.03 14.65 19.48
C LEU A 251 -11.35 14.66 20.27
N LEU A 252 -11.53 13.70 21.18
CA LEU A 252 -12.66 13.68 22.12
C LEU A 252 -12.74 14.97 22.94
N HIS A 253 -11.61 15.42 23.49
CA HIS A 253 -11.54 16.67 24.23
C HIS A 253 -11.89 17.88 23.37
N LEU A 254 -11.35 17.96 22.15
CA LEU A 254 -11.61 19.07 21.22
C LEU A 254 -13.09 19.17 20.83
N ILE A 255 -13.75 18.04 20.59
CA ILE A 255 -15.17 18.00 20.21
C ILE A 255 -16.08 18.44 21.37
N ASN A 256 -15.64 18.23 22.62
CA ASN A 256 -16.44 18.52 23.81
C ASN A 256 -16.25 19.94 24.37
N ILE A 257 -15.33 20.74 23.82
CA ILE A 257 -15.15 22.15 24.23
C ILE A 257 -16.36 22.98 23.76
N PRO A 258 -17.11 23.64 24.65
CA PRO A 258 -18.36 24.31 24.29
C PRO A 258 -18.20 25.68 23.59
N ASP A 259 -16.98 26.13 23.30
CA ASP A 259 -16.71 27.42 22.66
C ASP A 259 -16.93 27.37 21.13
N ASN A 260 -17.90 28.15 20.65
CA ASN A 260 -18.25 28.25 19.22
C ASN A 260 -17.11 28.75 18.33
N ASN A 261 -16.27 29.68 18.79
CA ASN A 261 -15.15 30.18 18.01
C ASN A 261 -14.06 29.11 17.90
N PHE A 262 -13.79 28.41 19.00
CA PHE A 262 -12.90 27.25 19.00
C PHE A 262 -13.39 26.14 18.08
N GLN A 263 -14.69 25.82 18.12
CA GLN A 263 -15.30 24.79 17.27
C GLN A 263 -15.18 25.10 15.77
N LYS A 264 -15.08 26.37 15.36
CA LYS A 264 -14.77 26.73 13.96
C LYS A 264 -13.37 26.25 13.56
N TYR A 265 -12.36 26.43 14.41
CA TYR A 265 -11.02 25.91 14.17
C TYR A 265 -11.00 24.39 14.13
N VAL A 266 -11.68 23.72 15.06
CA VAL A 266 -11.76 22.25 15.09
C VAL A 266 -12.44 21.71 13.82
N SER A 267 -13.53 22.33 13.40
CA SER A 267 -14.30 21.93 12.22
C SER A 267 -13.57 22.23 10.91
N ASP A 268 -12.58 23.13 10.92
CA ASP A 268 -11.76 23.45 9.75
C ASP A 268 -10.49 22.59 9.71
N ILE A 269 -9.72 22.56 10.80
CA ILE A 269 -8.41 21.91 10.87
C ILE A 269 -8.55 20.39 10.83
N VAL A 270 -9.38 19.79 11.70
CA VAL A 270 -9.43 18.32 11.84
C VAL A 270 -9.81 17.61 10.53
N PRO A 271 -10.84 18.05 9.77
CA PRO A 271 -11.13 17.45 8.47
C PRO A 271 -10.03 17.70 7.44
N LYS A 272 -9.36 18.85 7.49
CA LYS A 272 -8.24 19.16 6.61
C LYS A 272 -7.00 18.32 6.90
N SER A 273 -6.74 17.99 8.18
CA SER A 273 -5.64 17.11 8.61
C SER A 273 -5.76 15.68 8.10
N VAL A 274 -6.96 15.25 7.69
CA VAL A 274 -7.21 13.96 7.03
C VAL A 274 -7.50 14.10 5.53
N LYS A 275 -7.38 15.32 4.97
CA LYS A 275 -7.87 15.64 3.61
C LYS A 275 -7.19 14.86 2.50
N ASN A 276 -5.90 14.59 2.64
CA ASN A 276 -5.13 13.84 1.64
C ASN A 276 -5.50 12.34 1.58
N GLN A 277 -6.37 11.89 2.47
CA GLN A 277 -6.97 10.56 2.43
C GLN A 277 -8.28 10.55 1.64
N TYR A 278 -8.86 11.74 1.38
CA TYR A 278 -10.07 11.88 0.60
C TYR A 278 -9.84 11.51 -0.87
N ILE A 279 -10.36 10.36 -1.30
CA ILE A 279 -10.07 9.80 -2.64
C ILE A 279 -10.54 10.74 -3.75
N LEU A 280 -11.79 11.20 -3.70
CA LEU A 280 -12.30 12.10 -4.72
C LEU A 280 -11.57 13.44 -4.71
N ASN A 281 -11.30 14.01 -3.53
CA ASN A 281 -10.53 15.27 -3.44
C ASN A 281 -9.15 15.11 -4.05
N TYR A 282 -8.44 14.02 -3.72
CA TYR A 282 -7.15 13.70 -4.31
C TYR A 282 -7.25 13.61 -5.84
N LEU A 283 -8.23 12.87 -6.37
CA LEU A 283 -8.40 12.72 -7.81
C LEU A 283 -8.75 14.06 -8.51
N PHE A 284 -9.53 14.93 -7.86
CA PHE A 284 -9.83 16.29 -8.37
C PHE A 284 -8.59 17.20 -8.32
N GLU A 285 -7.96 17.33 -7.15
CA GLU A 285 -6.80 18.20 -6.92
C GLU A 285 -5.60 17.82 -7.78
N LYS A 286 -5.39 16.51 -8.01
CA LYS A 286 -4.33 16.02 -8.90
C LYS A 286 -4.74 16.01 -10.38
N GLY A 287 -5.95 16.44 -10.72
CA GLY A 287 -6.39 16.60 -12.11
C GLY A 287 -6.66 15.30 -12.85
N LEU A 288 -7.00 14.21 -12.14
CA LEU A 288 -7.36 12.91 -12.73
C LEU A 288 -8.85 12.86 -13.12
N ILE A 289 -9.69 13.61 -12.43
CA ILE A 289 -11.13 13.73 -12.71
C ILE A 289 -11.55 15.20 -12.72
N THR A 290 -12.66 15.48 -13.38
CA THR A 290 -13.25 16.83 -13.49
C THR A 290 -14.75 16.77 -13.24
N LYS A 291 -15.29 17.83 -12.64
CA LYS A 291 -16.73 17.98 -12.39
C LYS A 291 -17.35 18.80 -13.52
N ARG A 292 -18.51 18.37 -14.01
CA ARG A 292 -19.31 19.11 -14.99
C ARG A 292 -20.38 19.95 -14.29
N ASP A 293 -20.90 20.94 -15.00
CA ASP A 293 -21.95 21.86 -14.50
C ASP A 293 -23.23 21.13 -14.10
N ASN A 294 -23.56 20.02 -14.76
CA ASN A 294 -24.70 19.17 -14.43
C ASN A 294 -24.49 18.27 -13.19
N GLY A 295 -23.40 18.46 -12.43
CA GLY A 295 -23.08 17.70 -11.22
C GLY A 295 -22.46 16.32 -11.45
N THR A 296 -22.28 15.89 -12.71
CA THR A 296 -21.61 14.62 -13.03
C THR A 296 -20.08 14.75 -13.01
N ILE A 297 -19.42 13.63 -12.81
CA ILE A 297 -17.96 13.50 -12.75
C ILE A 297 -17.49 12.67 -13.95
N LYS A 298 -16.38 13.09 -14.56
CA LYS A 298 -15.70 12.38 -15.65
C LYS A 298 -14.20 12.34 -15.43
N CYS A 299 -13.51 11.37 -16.02
CA CYS A 299 -12.04 11.39 -16.10
C CYS A 299 -11.53 12.54 -16.98
N SER A 300 -10.42 13.17 -16.56
CA SER A 300 -9.61 14.03 -17.43
C SER A 300 -8.87 13.19 -18.49
N GLN A 301 -8.17 13.82 -19.43
CA GLN A 301 -7.35 13.06 -20.39
C GLN A 301 -6.22 12.32 -19.68
N PHE A 302 -5.54 13.00 -18.74
CA PHE A 302 -4.53 12.37 -17.88
C PHE A 302 -5.11 11.21 -17.06
N GLY A 303 -6.28 11.37 -16.44
CA GLY A 303 -6.92 10.27 -15.70
C GLY A 303 -7.28 9.07 -16.56
N LYS A 304 -7.72 9.29 -17.82
CA LYS A 304 -7.93 8.19 -18.78
C LYS A 304 -6.63 7.51 -19.15
N LEU A 305 -5.54 8.27 -19.31
CA LEU A 305 -4.22 7.73 -19.59
C LEU A 305 -3.75 6.80 -18.47
N ILE A 306 -3.84 7.26 -17.20
CA ILE A 306 -3.46 6.45 -16.04
C ILE A 306 -4.20 5.11 -16.00
N ILE A 307 -5.51 5.09 -16.27
CA ILE A 307 -6.30 3.85 -16.34
C ILE A 307 -5.85 2.95 -17.50
N ARG A 308 -5.59 3.51 -18.68
CA ARG A 308 -5.11 2.74 -19.84
C ARG A 308 -3.74 2.11 -19.61
N LEU A 309 -2.89 2.78 -18.83
CA LEU A 309 -1.58 2.26 -18.43
C LEU A 309 -1.65 1.23 -17.30
N TYR A 310 -2.83 1.00 -16.72
CA TYR A 310 -3.02 0.15 -15.55
C TYR A 310 -2.09 0.55 -14.38
N LEU A 311 -1.87 1.87 -14.26
CA LEU A 311 -0.97 2.46 -13.28
C LEU A 311 -1.77 2.98 -12.08
N TYR A 312 -1.25 2.80 -10.87
CA TYR A 312 -1.88 3.40 -9.70
C TYR A 312 -1.92 4.93 -9.84
N PRO A 313 -3.03 5.60 -9.46
CA PRO A 313 -3.15 7.06 -9.52
C PRO A 313 -2.00 7.81 -8.85
N VAL A 314 -1.50 7.28 -7.72
CA VAL A 314 -0.39 7.89 -6.98
C VAL A 314 0.91 7.83 -7.77
N SER A 315 1.21 6.69 -8.38
CA SER A 315 2.40 6.50 -9.22
C SER A 315 2.35 7.40 -10.46
N GLY A 316 1.19 7.48 -11.12
CA GLY A 316 1.02 8.35 -12.29
C GLY A 316 1.22 9.83 -11.97
N VAL A 317 0.64 10.29 -10.86
CA VAL A 317 0.83 11.67 -10.39
C VAL A 317 2.28 11.94 -9.99
N LEU A 318 2.96 10.96 -9.39
CA LEU A 318 4.38 11.07 -9.04
C LEU A 318 5.25 11.18 -10.30
N ILE A 319 4.99 10.37 -11.33
CA ILE A 319 5.69 10.45 -12.61
C ILE A 319 5.50 11.82 -13.24
N ARG A 320 4.25 12.32 -13.32
CA ARG A 320 3.96 13.66 -13.84
C ARG A 320 4.72 14.74 -13.06
N TYR A 321 4.67 14.68 -11.74
CA TYR A 321 5.41 15.62 -10.88
C TYR A 321 6.92 15.59 -11.16
N LYS A 322 7.51 14.40 -11.32
CA LYS A 322 8.94 14.27 -11.64
C LYS A 322 9.27 14.85 -13.02
N LEU A 323 8.45 14.58 -14.03
CA LEU A 323 8.62 15.15 -15.37
C LEU A 323 8.53 16.69 -15.38
N GLU A 324 7.63 17.26 -14.59
CA GLU A 324 7.44 18.71 -14.49
C GLU A 324 8.54 19.44 -13.68
N ASN A 325 9.29 18.73 -12.81
CA ASN A 325 10.16 19.37 -11.81
C ASN A 325 11.61 18.85 -11.75
N ALA A 326 11.90 17.65 -12.25
CA ALA A 326 13.24 17.08 -12.23
C ALA A 326 13.93 17.28 -13.58
N ALA A 327 15.20 17.69 -13.54
CA ALA A 327 16.04 17.70 -14.73
C ALA A 327 16.47 16.26 -15.06
N MET A 328 15.97 15.72 -16.18
CA MET A 328 16.33 14.39 -16.68
C MET A 328 17.11 14.53 -17.99
N GLU A 329 18.41 14.79 -17.88
CA GLU A 329 19.26 15.07 -19.06
C GLU A 329 19.97 13.81 -19.58
N THR A 330 20.20 12.83 -18.71
CA THR A 330 20.92 11.59 -19.02
C THR A 330 20.08 10.34 -18.76
N PHE A 331 20.49 9.20 -19.31
CA PHE A 331 19.87 7.90 -19.00
C PHE A 331 19.96 7.54 -17.51
N GLN A 332 21.03 7.96 -16.83
CA GLN A 332 21.21 7.72 -15.41
C GLN A 332 20.21 8.53 -14.58
N ASP A 333 19.93 9.78 -14.96
CA ASP A 333 18.91 10.60 -14.30
C ASP A 333 17.52 9.97 -14.48
N LEU A 334 17.18 9.59 -15.71
CA LEU A 334 15.91 8.95 -16.01
C LEU A 334 15.74 7.62 -15.25
N ALA A 335 16.77 6.77 -15.23
CA ALA A 335 16.76 5.50 -14.50
C ALA A 335 16.59 5.73 -13.00
N LYS A 336 17.27 6.74 -12.43
CA LYS A 336 17.16 7.09 -11.01
C LYS A 336 15.75 7.57 -10.67
N GLU A 337 15.18 8.46 -11.47
CA GLU A 337 13.82 8.98 -11.26
C GLU A 337 12.75 7.89 -11.41
N ALA A 338 12.93 6.96 -12.35
CA ALA A 338 12.11 5.74 -12.44
C ALA A 338 12.26 4.84 -11.20
N TYR A 339 13.48 4.70 -10.68
CA TYR A 339 13.75 3.90 -9.49
C TYR A 339 13.11 4.50 -8.22
N GLU A 340 13.02 5.82 -8.11
CA GLU A 340 12.25 6.48 -7.04
C GLU A 340 10.76 6.11 -7.08
N VAL A 341 10.18 5.97 -8.27
CA VAL A 341 8.78 5.52 -8.41
C VAL A 341 8.64 4.08 -7.95
N LEU A 342 9.58 3.18 -8.27
CA LEU A 342 9.57 1.81 -7.76
C LEU A 342 9.64 1.75 -6.23
N LYS A 343 10.45 2.61 -5.63
CA LYS A 343 10.57 2.73 -4.18
C LYS A 343 9.27 3.24 -3.56
N ALA A 344 8.62 4.21 -4.20
CA ALA A 344 7.29 4.70 -3.79
C ALA A 344 6.20 3.62 -3.92
N GLU A 345 6.31 2.71 -4.90
CA GLU A 345 5.44 1.54 -5.06
C GLU A 345 5.80 0.36 -4.13
N LEU A 346 6.81 0.53 -3.25
CA LEU A 346 7.32 -0.50 -2.36
C LEU A 346 7.80 -1.76 -3.10
N LYS A 347 8.17 -1.64 -4.38
CA LYS A 347 8.75 -2.72 -5.20
C LYS A 347 10.22 -2.95 -4.88
N VAL A 348 10.91 -1.91 -4.40
CA VAL A 348 12.28 -1.94 -3.91
C VAL A 348 12.37 -1.23 -2.57
N ARG A 349 13.32 -1.63 -1.72
CA ARG A 349 13.52 -1.04 -0.38
C ARG A 349 14.58 0.06 -0.36
N ASP A 350 15.63 -0.13 -1.15
CA ASP A 350 16.81 0.70 -1.24
C ASP A 350 17.32 0.73 -2.68
N TYR A 351 18.45 1.39 -2.93
CA TYR A 351 19.06 1.54 -4.27
C TYR A 351 20.03 0.43 -4.65
N ARG A 352 20.10 -0.66 -3.87
CA ARG A 352 21.10 -1.70 -4.07
C ARG A 352 21.07 -2.31 -5.48
N LEU A 353 19.90 -2.35 -6.11
CA LEU A 353 19.72 -2.94 -7.43
C LEU A 353 19.81 -1.94 -8.59
N LEU A 354 19.91 -0.63 -8.33
CA LEU A 354 20.00 0.37 -9.39
C LEU A 354 21.32 0.25 -10.16
N GLN A 355 22.44 0.24 -9.45
CA GLN A 355 23.77 0.15 -10.06
C GLN A 355 23.98 -1.17 -10.85
N PRO A 356 23.61 -2.35 -10.32
CA PRO A 356 23.60 -3.59 -11.10
C PRO A 356 22.81 -3.53 -12.41
N ILE A 357 21.68 -2.81 -12.43
CA ILE A 357 20.87 -2.67 -13.64
C ILE A 357 21.53 -1.73 -14.66
N LEU A 358 22.23 -0.69 -14.19
CA LEU A 358 23.01 0.18 -15.08
C LEU A 358 24.18 -0.58 -15.71
N GLU A 359 24.92 -1.36 -14.91
CA GLU A 359 25.98 -2.26 -15.41
C GLU A 359 25.45 -3.27 -16.43
N TRP A 360 24.25 -3.81 -16.21
CA TRP A 360 23.57 -4.66 -17.17
C TRP A 360 23.29 -3.95 -18.50
N CYS A 361 22.92 -2.68 -18.49
CA CYS A 361 22.73 -1.86 -19.69
C CYS A 361 24.03 -1.48 -20.40
N ASP A 362 25.16 -1.55 -19.69
CA ASP A 362 26.51 -1.30 -20.20
C ASP A 362 27.21 -2.60 -20.61
N GLU A 363 26.43 -3.68 -20.80
CA GLU A 363 26.88 -4.98 -21.32
C GLU A 363 27.84 -5.76 -20.42
N GLU A 364 27.93 -5.43 -19.13
CA GLU A 364 28.72 -6.19 -18.16
C GLU A 364 28.21 -7.64 -18.01
N PRO A 365 29.09 -8.67 -17.96
CA PRO A 365 28.68 -10.06 -17.82
C PRO A 365 27.81 -10.29 -16.58
N LEU A 366 26.73 -11.08 -16.73
CA LEU A 366 25.76 -11.28 -15.65
C LEU A 366 26.40 -11.89 -14.39
N ASP A 367 27.30 -12.86 -14.56
CA ASP A 367 27.98 -13.53 -13.46
C ASP A 367 28.85 -12.53 -12.67
N ASP A 368 29.54 -11.62 -13.37
CA ASP A 368 30.38 -10.57 -12.77
C ASP A 368 29.53 -9.59 -11.95
N ILE A 369 28.36 -9.17 -12.46
CA ILE A 369 27.43 -8.29 -11.73
C ILE A 369 26.94 -8.99 -10.46
N ILE A 370 26.54 -10.26 -10.57
CA ILE A 370 26.01 -11.05 -9.44
C ILE A 370 27.06 -11.18 -8.34
N GLU A 371 28.29 -11.53 -8.69
CA GLU A 371 29.39 -11.70 -7.74
C GLU A 371 29.76 -10.36 -7.09
N ARG A 372 29.95 -9.31 -7.89
CA ARG A 372 30.35 -7.96 -7.44
C ARG A 372 29.38 -7.37 -6.43
N HIS A 373 28.07 -7.53 -6.66
CA HIS A 373 27.02 -6.94 -5.82
C HIS A 373 26.41 -7.91 -4.80
N ASN A 374 26.82 -9.18 -4.83
CA ASN A 374 26.31 -10.26 -3.97
C ASN A 374 24.78 -10.37 -3.99
N ILE A 375 24.20 -10.37 -5.19
CA ILE A 375 22.74 -10.39 -5.41
C ILE A 375 22.30 -11.69 -6.08
N MET A 376 21.00 -12.01 -6.01
CA MET A 376 20.46 -13.16 -6.73
C MET A 376 19.95 -12.73 -8.10
N THR A 377 20.13 -13.59 -9.12
CA THR A 377 19.69 -13.34 -10.49
C THR A 377 18.19 -13.01 -10.59
N GLY A 378 17.36 -13.72 -9.81
CA GLY A 378 15.92 -13.50 -9.80
C GLY A 378 15.52 -12.12 -9.28
N ASP A 379 16.25 -11.58 -8.30
CA ASP A 379 16.01 -10.24 -7.75
C ASP A 379 16.37 -9.18 -8.79
N LEU A 380 17.52 -9.35 -9.47
CA LEU A 380 17.96 -8.45 -10.55
C LEU A 380 16.92 -8.39 -11.67
N TYR A 381 16.49 -9.54 -12.20
CA TYR A 381 15.50 -9.57 -13.27
C TYR A 381 14.14 -9.01 -12.85
N THR A 382 13.67 -9.34 -11.64
CA THR A 382 12.40 -8.81 -11.15
C THR A 382 12.45 -7.28 -11.05
N THR A 383 13.55 -6.71 -10.53
CA THR A 383 13.67 -5.25 -10.41
C THR A 383 13.88 -4.59 -11.78
N ARG A 384 14.66 -5.20 -12.66
CA ARG A 384 14.85 -4.76 -14.05
C ARG A 384 13.51 -4.67 -14.80
N ASP A 385 12.69 -5.71 -14.78
CA ASP A 385 11.40 -5.74 -15.47
C ASP A 385 10.43 -4.68 -14.92
N ASN A 386 10.45 -4.49 -13.60
CA ASN A 386 9.67 -3.43 -12.97
C ASN A 386 10.17 -2.04 -13.37
N LEU A 387 11.49 -1.84 -13.49
CA LEU A 387 12.10 -0.57 -13.89
C LEU A 387 11.78 -0.25 -15.36
N GLU A 388 11.90 -1.24 -16.25
CA GLU A 388 11.49 -1.15 -17.66
C GLU A 388 10.04 -0.69 -17.79
N ARG A 389 9.12 -1.30 -17.01
CA ARG A 389 7.71 -0.91 -16.97
C ARG A 389 7.53 0.56 -16.56
N ILE A 390 8.23 1.03 -15.52
CA ILE A 390 8.14 2.43 -15.08
C ILE A 390 8.69 3.39 -16.14
N ILE A 391 9.82 3.06 -16.77
CA ILE A 391 10.42 3.89 -17.83
C ILE A 391 9.47 4.00 -19.02
N THR A 392 8.81 2.90 -19.39
CA THR A 392 7.75 2.91 -20.40
C THR A 392 6.63 3.88 -20.03
N PHE A 393 6.19 3.90 -18.77
CA PHE A 393 5.17 4.85 -18.32
C PHE A 393 5.66 6.30 -18.32
N ILE A 394 6.91 6.54 -17.94
CA ILE A 394 7.51 7.89 -18.01
C ILE A 394 7.48 8.38 -19.46
N GLY A 395 7.93 7.57 -20.43
CA GLY A 395 7.91 7.95 -21.85
C GLY A 395 6.50 8.26 -22.36
N ILE A 396 5.51 7.41 -22.07
CA ILE A 396 4.13 7.63 -22.51
C ILE A 396 3.51 8.88 -21.85
N ILE A 397 3.78 9.12 -20.57
CA ILE A 397 3.29 10.31 -19.87
C ILE A 397 3.98 11.57 -20.40
N ALA A 398 5.29 11.52 -20.70
CA ALA A 398 6.02 12.63 -21.30
C ALA A 398 5.41 13.04 -22.65
N ILE A 399 5.11 12.07 -23.53
CA ILE A 399 4.40 12.34 -24.80
C ILE A 399 3.04 13.02 -24.54
N HIS A 400 2.28 12.53 -23.57
CA HIS A 400 0.99 13.15 -23.25
C HIS A 400 1.12 14.61 -22.77
N LEU A 401 2.17 14.92 -22.02
CA LEU A 401 2.45 16.27 -21.55
C LEU A 401 2.95 17.17 -22.69
N SER A 402 3.78 16.67 -23.61
CA SER A 402 4.26 17.43 -24.76
C SER A 402 3.12 17.85 -25.70
N GLU A 403 2.07 17.04 -25.82
CA GLU A 403 0.85 17.37 -26.57
C GLU A 403 -0.05 18.40 -25.85
N SER A 404 0.09 18.54 -24.53
CA SER A 404 -0.83 19.32 -23.70
C SER A 404 -0.26 20.68 -23.29
N ASP A 405 1.06 20.82 -23.22
CA ASP A 405 1.76 22.02 -22.77
C ASP A 405 2.91 22.38 -23.73
N LEU A 406 2.78 23.53 -24.41
CA LEU A 406 3.74 24.00 -25.41
C LEU A 406 5.08 24.37 -24.78
N ASP A 407 5.09 24.83 -23.54
CA ASP A 407 6.32 25.27 -22.87
C ASP A 407 7.20 24.07 -22.48
N LEU A 408 6.61 22.89 -22.32
CA LEU A 408 7.30 21.64 -21.97
C LEU A 408 7.57 20.73 -23.17
N GLN A 409 7.15 21.14 -24.38
CA GLN A 409 7.09 20.24 -25.53
C GLN A 409 8.46 19.66 -25.92
N GLU A 410 9.50 20.49 -25.98
CA GLU A 410 10.85 20.07 -26.39
C GLU A 410 11.46 19.09 -25.37
N ASP A 411 11.47 19.48 -24.09
CA ASP A 411 12.03 18.67 -23.01
C ASP A 411 11.31 17.31 -22.87
N MET A 412 9.98 17.32 -22.92
CA MET A 412 9.19 16.09 -22.80
C MET A 412 9.39 15.16 -23.99
N THR A 413 9.55 15.70 -25.20
CA THR A 413 9.85 14.89 -26.39
C THR A 413 11.21 14.21 -26.26
N LYS A 414 12.22 14.95 -25.81
CA LYS A 414 13.56 14.40 -25.54
C LYS A 414 13.52 13.30 -24.48
N ILE A 415 12.81 13.52 -23.37
CA ILE A 415 12.67 12.50 -22.32
C ILE A 415 11.94 11.26 -22.85
N ALA A 416 10.91 11.43 -23.68
CA ALA A 416 10.19 10.30 -24.27
C ALA A 416 11.09 9.46 -25.19
N GLU A 417 11.90 10.09 -26.04
CA GLU A 417 12.89 9.40 -26.88
C GLU A 417 13.93 8.67 -26.02
N MET A 418 14.46 9.32 -24.98
CA MET A 418 15.39 8.69 -24.04
C MET A 418 14.77 7.50 -23.33
N ALA A 419 13.49 7.57 -22.94
CA ALA A 419 12.78 6.48 -22.29
C ALA A 419 12.60 5.27 -23.21
N GLU A 420 12.30 5.51 -24.50
CA GLU A 420 12.17 4.43 -25.48
C GLU A 420 13.50 3.71 -25.70
N THR A 421 14.59 4.47 -25.84
CA THR A 421 15.94 3.92 -25.94
C THR A 421 16.34 3.14 -24.69
N LEU A 422 16.18 3.74 -23.50
CA LEU A 422 16.56 3.11 -22.24
C LEU A 422 15.73 1.85 -21.94
N LYS A 423 14.44 1.82 -22.33
CA LYS A 423 13.60 0.62 -22.25
C LYS A 423 14.24 -0.56 -22.98
N ILE A 424 14.70 -0.36 -24.22
CA ILE A 424 15.35 -1.40 -25.03
C ILE A 424 16.68 -1.83 -24.38
N ARG A 425 17.50 -0.87 -23.94
CA ARG A 425 18.77 -1.15 -23.24
C ARG A 425 18.55 -1.99 -21.98
N ILE A 426 17.53 -1.70 -21.18
CA ILE A 426 17.19 -2.44 -19.96
C ILE A 426 16.68 -3.83 -20.29
N HIS A 427 15.75 -3.95 -21.25
CA HIS A 427 15.14 -5.22 -21.60
C HIS A 427 16.18 -6.26 -22.02
N TYR A 428 17.06 -5.87 -22.95
CA TYR A 428 18.04 -6.77 -23.55
C TYR A 428 19.40 -6.76 -22.85
N GLY A 429 19.77 -5.68 -22.16
CA GLY A 429 21.10 -5.54 -21.54
C GLY A 429 22.18 -5.25 -22.57
N ILE A 430 21.93 -4.28 -23.44
CA ILE A 430 22.76 -3.94 -24.60
C ILE A 430 22.89 -2.42 -24.76
N SER A 431 23.96 -1.98 -25.42
CA SER A 431 24.11 -0.63 -25.96
C SER A 431 23.25 -0.41 -27.22
N GLU A 432 23.12 0.85 -27.61
CA GLU A 432 22.30 1.30 -28.75
C GLU A 432 22.76 0.71 -30.09
N GLU A 433 24.06 0.44 -30.22
CA GLU A 433 24.68 -0.08 -31.44
C GLU A 433 24.13 -1.46 -31.84
N LEU A 434 23.61 -2.22 -30.86
CA LEU A 434 23.14 -3.59 -31.04
C LEU A 434 21.63 -3.70 -31.25
N PHE A 435 20.88 -2.59 -31.22
CA PHE A 435 19.41 -2.61 -31.31
C PHE A 435 18.90 -3.30 -32.56
N ASP A 436 19.50 -2.98 -33.72
CA ASP A 436 19.09 -3.53 -35.01
C ASP A 436 19.24 -5.06 -35.08
N LEU A 437 20.21 -5.63 -34.33
CA LEU A 437 20.45 -7.08 -34.30
C LEU A 437 19.37 -7.80 -33.49
N VAL A 438 19.11 -7.36 -32.25
CA VAL A 438 18.14 -8.02 -31.37
C VAL A 438 16.69 -7.82 -31.80
N ILE A 439 16.38 -6.71 -32.49
CA ILE A 439 15.01 -6.44 -32.95
C ILE A 439 14.67 -7.26 -34.20
N ARG A 440 15.66 -7.57 -35.05
CA ARG A 440 15.42 -8.22 -36.35
C ARG A 440 15.65 -9.73 -36.35
N LEU A 441 16.45 -10.26 -35.42
CA LEU A 441 16.86 -11.66 -35.42
C LEU A 441 16.26 -12.41 -34.23
N ASP A 442 15.55 -13.50 -34.53
CA ASP A 442 15.04 -14.40 -33.51
C ASP A 442 16.20 -15.16 -32.81
N ASN A 443 16.11 -15.34 -31.50
CA ASN A 443 17.08 -16.06 -30.66
C ASN A 443 18.49 -15.44 -30.56
N VAL A 444 18.60 -14.15 -30.91
CA VAL A 444 19.76 -13.30 -30.64
C VAL A 444 19.45 -12.45 -29.42
N ALA A 445 20.36 -12.48 -28.45
CA ALA A 445 20.25 -11.79 -27.16
C ALA A 445 21.66 -11.39 -26.74
N ARG A 446 21.82 -10.47 -25.79
CA ARG A 446 23.07 -9.72 -25.47
C ARG A 446 24.45 -10.35 -25.68
N VAL A 447 24.63 -11.68 -25.52
CA VAL A 447 25.92 -12.35 -25.71
C VAL A 447 26.17 -12.80 -27.16
N ARG A 448 25.10 -13.14 -27.88
CA ARG A 448 25.12 -13.57 -29.28
C ARG A 448 24.88 -12.38 -30.19
#